data_AF-A0A521WTA9-F1
#
_entry.id   AF-A0A521WTA9-F1
#
_cell.length_a   1.000
_cell.length_b   1.000
_cell.length_c   1.000
_cell.angle_alpha   90.00
_cell.angle_beta   90.00
_cell.angle_gamma   90.00
#
_symmetry.space_group_name_H-M   'P 1'
#
loop_
_entity.id
_entity.type
_entity.pdbx_description
1 polymer ?
#
loop_
_entity_poly.entity_id
_entity_poly.type
_entity_poly.pdbx_seq_one_letter_code
_entity_poly.pdbx_strand_id
1 'polypeptide(L)' 'MDYCIYILQSEQDGSYYVGHTHDIILRLAHHNDGWTKSTKGKRPW' A
#
# COMPACT_ATOMS: atom_id res chain seq x y z
N MET A 1 -19.86 0.78 6.26
CA MET A 1 -18.39 0.67 6.41
C MET A 1 -17.79 1.81 5.63
N ASP A 2 -17.05 2.66 6.31
CA ASP A 2 -16.48 3.85 5.71
C ASP A 2 -15.22 3.47 4.91
N TYR A 3 -15.06 4.07 3.74
CA TYR A 3 -13.88 3.87 2.90
C TYR A 3 -13.06 5.16 2.91
N CYS A 4 -11.74 5.02 3.09
CA CYS A 4 -10.81 6.11 2.96
C CYS A 4 -9.96 5.94 1.69
N ILE A 5 -9.55 7.07 1.13
CA ILE A 5 -8.52 7.15 0.10
C ILE A 5 -7.19 7.44 0.82
N TYR A 6 -6.13 6.78 0.40
CA TYR A 6 -4.80 6.95 0.99
C TYR A 6 -3.71 6.99 -0.08
N ILE A 7 -2.54 7.48 0.31
CA ILE A 7 -1.32 7.49 -0.48
C ILE A 7 -0.24 6.80 0.35
N LEU A 8 0.42 5.79 -0.22
CA LEU A 8 1.64 5.18 0.34
C LEU A 8 2.84 5.67 -0.46
N GLN A 9 3.97 5.82 0.22
CA GLN A 9 5.26 6.13 -0.40
C GLN A 9 6.20 4.97 -0.13
N SER A 10 6.69 4.35 -1.21
CA SER A 10 7.73 3.32 -1.13
C SER A 10 9.01 3.91 -0.55
N GLU A 11 9.53 3.29 0.51
CA GLU A 11 10.84 3.64 1.08
C GLU A 11 11.99 3.19 0.17
N GLN A 12 11.72 2.26 -0.76
CA GLN A 12 12.74 1.70 -1.65
C GLN A 12 13.11 2.66 -2.79
N ASP A 13 12.12 3.27 -3.43
CA ASP A 13 12.30 4.08 -4.64
C ASP A 13 11.58 5.43 -4.60
N GLY A 14 10.93 5.76 -3.48
CA GLY A 14 10.17 6.99 -3.31
C GLY A 14 8.87 7.05 -4.12
N SER A 15 8.47 5.95 -4.77
CA SER A 15 7.28 5.94 -5.62
C SER A 15 5.99 5.97 -4.80
N TYR A 16 4.97 6.62 -5.36
CA TYR A 16 3.68 6.75 -4.70
C TYR A 16 2.68 5.69 -5.21
N TYR A 17 1.86 5.18 -4.31
CA TYR A 17 0.71 4.35 -4.61
C TYR A 17 -0.55 4.98 -4.02
N VAL A 18 -1.56 5.19 -4.85
CA VAL A 18 -2.87 5.70 -4.42
C VAL A 18 -3.87 4.54 -4.39
N GLY A 19 -4.56 4.38 -3.28
CA GLY A 19 -5.54 3.32 -3.10
C GLY A 19 -6.71 3.76 -2.24
N HIS A 20 -7.67 2.84 -2.10
CA HIS A 20 -8.77 2.98 -1.15
C HIS A 20 -8.94 1.69 -0.35
N THR A 21 -9.42 1.82 0.88
CA THR A 21 -9.66 0.69 1.79
C THR A 21 -10.64 1.10 2.87
N HIS A 22 -11.29 0.13 3.51
CA HIS A 22 -12.03 0.35 4.76
C HIS A 22 -11.17 0.06 6.01
N ASP A 23 -9.98 -0.53 5.81
CA ASP A 23 -9.02 -0.86 6.86
C ASP A 23 -7.60 -0.53 6.36
N ILE A 24 -7.00 0.51 6.93
CA ILE A 24 -5.69 1.00 6.51
C ILE A 24 -4.55 0.13 7.03
N ILE A 25 -4.72 -0.47 8.22
CA ILE A 25 -3.68 -1.28 8.87
C ILE A 25 -3.51 -2.59 8.12
N LEU A 26 -4.62 -3.28 7.85
CA LEU A 26 -4.60 -4.51 7.06
C LEU A 26 -4.05 -4.27 5.65
N ARG A 27 -4.42 -3.14 5.05
CA ARG A 27 -3.97 -2.78 3.70
C ARG A 27 -2.46 -2.55 3.65
N LEU A 28 -1.90 -1.84 4.63
CA LEU A 28 -0.46 -1.63 4.72
C LEU A 28 0.30 -2.96 4.87
N ALA A 29 -0.21 -3.87 5.71
CA ALA A 29 0.36 -5.22 5.86
C ALA A 29 0.38 -5.99 4.53
N HIS A 30 -0.73 -6.00 3.77
CA HIS A 30 -0.78 -6.67 2.45
C HIS A 30 0.23 -6.08 1.44
N HIS A 31 0.46 -4.77 1.48
CA HIS A 31 1.47 -4.12 0.63
C HIS A 31 2.89 -4.57 0.99
N ASN A 32 3.19 -4.64 2.30
CA ASN A 32 4.50 -5.10 2.80
C ASN A 32 4.72 -6.62 2.68
N ASP A 33 3.66 -7.41 2.70
CA ASP A 33 3.73 -8.86 2.42
C ASP A 33 3.86 -9.16 0.91
N GLY A 34 3.64 -8.16 0.04
CA GLY A 34 3.82 -8.29 -1.40
C GLY A 34 2.69 -9.03 -2.11
N TRP A 35 1.47 -8.97 -1.59
CA TRP A 35 0.29 -9.62 -2.16
C TRP A 35 -0.06 -9.11 -3.56
N THR A 36 0.25 -7.85 -3.84
CA THR A 36 -0.03 -7.21 -5.13
C THR A 36 1.19 -7.29 -6.04
N LYS A 37 1.08 -8.01 -7.16
CA LYS A 37 2.20 -8.27 -8.09
C LYS A 37 2.89 -7.01 -8.62
N SER A 38 2.16 -5.92 -8.81
CA SER A 38 2.69 -4.65 -9.34
C SER A 38 3.37 -3.78 -8.28
N THR A 39 3.04 -3.95 -7.00
CA THR A 39 3.59 -3.15 -5.91
C THR A 39 4.63 -3.92 -5.09
N LYS A 40 4.64 -5.25 -5.10
CA LYS A 40 5.59 -6.07 -4.31
C LYS A 40 7.08 -5.79 -4.57
N GLY A 41 7.43 -5.23 -5.73
CA GLY A 41 8.82 -4.90 -6.10
C GLY A 41 9.33 -3.59 -5.52
N LYS A 42 8.48 -2.86 -4.79
CA LYS A 42 8.70 -1.50 -4.27
C LYS A 42 8.50 -1.46 -2.75
N ARG A 43 8.74 -2.58 -2.08
CA ARG A 43 8.66 -2.69 -0.63
C ARG A 43 10.00 -2.25 -0.04
N PRO A 44 10.04 -1.62 1.14
CA PRO A 44 8.93 -1.37 2.06
C PRO A 44 7.98 -0.26 1.57
N TRP A 45 6.67 -0.43 1.81
CA TRP A 45 5.60 0.55 1.60
C TRP A 45 5.09 1.13 2.91
#